data_AF-B1M6A4-F1
#
_entry.id   AF-B1M6A4-F1
#
_cell.length_a   1.000
_cell.length_b   1.000
_cell.length_c   1.000
_cell.angle_alpha   90.00
_cell.angle_beta   90.00
_cell.angle_gamma   90.00
#
_symmetry.space_group_name_H-M   'P 1'
#
loop_
_entity.id
_entity.type
_entity.pdbx_description
1 polymer ?
#
loop_
_entity_poly.entity_id
_entity_poly.type
_entity_poly.pdbx_seq_one_letter_code
_entity_poly.pdbx_strand_id
1 'polypeptide(L)'
;MTGFAARMIVCSCNVISDGAVRGCLAPGPGCPRTPAQVYACLGCSPKCGRCARTIRAIMQNALGEAAAAESSHACTTACASACSLVKFQTADEGVAA
;
A
#
# COMPACT_ATOMS: atom_id res chain seq x y z
N MET A 1 -22.70 8.96 12.64
CA MET A 1 -22.53 10.20 11.84
C MET A 1 -21.04 10.35 11.58
N THR A 2 -20.46 9.52 10.72
CA THR A 2 -19.01 9.51 10.47
C THR A 2 -18.64 10.77 9.70
N GLY A 3 -17.83 11.60 10.36
CA GLY A 3 -17.61 13.00 10.02
C GLY A 3 -17.07 13.26 8.62
N PHE A 4 -17.31 14.48 8.17
CA PHE A 4 -16.63 15.17 7.08
C PHE A 4 -15.12 15.24 7.36
N ALA A 5 -14.41 14.11 7.22
CA ALA A 5 -12.97 14.15 7.02
C ALA A 5 -12.76 14.95 5.73
N ALA A 6 -12.14 16.13 5.83
CA ALA A 6 -12.02 17.11 4.76
C ALA A 6 -11.50 16.43 3.48
N ARG A 7 -12.42 16.13 2.56
CA ARG A 7 -12.13 15.45 1.30
C ARG A 7 -11.47 16.45 0.37
N MET A 8 -10.15 16.42 0.28
CA MET A 8 -9.41 17.20 -0.69
C MET A 8 -9.67 16.63 -2.09
N ILE A 9 -10.10 17.47 -3.03
CA ILE A 9 -10.21 17.06 -4.44
C ILE A 9 -8.79 16.90 -5.02
N VAL A 10 -8.47 15.68 -5.43
CA VAL A 10 -7.18 15.31 -6.02
C VAL A 10 -7.20 15.39 -7.54
N CYS A 11 -8.36 15.16 -8.16
CA CYS A 11 -8.53 15.24 -9.62
C CYS A 11 -9.74 16.11 -9.95
N SER A 12 -9.50 17.27 -10.57
CA SER A 12 -10.57 18.13 -11.08
C SER A 12 -11.29 17.50 -12.29
N CYS A 13 -10.57 16.87 -13.21
CA CYS A 13 -11.15 16.35 -14.46
C CYS A 13 -12.20 15.25 -14.26
N ASN A 14 -12.06 14.48 -13.18
CA ASN A 14 -12.93 13.36 -12.81
C ASN A 14 -13.61 13.58 -11.44
N VAL A 15 -13.43 14.75 -10.82
CA VAL A 15 -13.98 15.13 -9.51
C VAL A 15 -13.71 14.04 -8.44
N ILE A 16 -12.45 13.60 -8.35
CA ILE A 16 -12.04 12.56 -7.40
C ILE A 16 -11.47 13.24 -6.16
N SER A 17 -11.89 12.79 -4.99
CA SER A 17 -11.35 13.21 -3.69
C SER A 17 -10.38 12.17 -3.13
N ASP A 18 -9.50 12.59 -2.21
CA ASP A 18 -8.60 11.70 -1.49
C ASP A 18 -9.36 10.58 -0.77
N GLY A 19 -10.51 10.90 -0.16
CA GLY A 19 -11.36 9.91 0.49
C GLY A 19 -11.98 8.90 -0.48
N ALA A 20 -12.19 9.29 -1.75
CA ALA A 20 -12.62 8.33 -2.79
C ALA A 20 -11.47 7.38 -3.15
N VAL A 21 -10.25 7.88 -3.24
CA VAL A 21 -9.05 7.05 -3.47
C VAL A 21 -8.83 6.08 -2.30
N ARG A 22 -8.88 6.57 -1.06
CA ARG A 22 -8.73 5.74 0.16
C ARG A 22 -9.81 4.67 0.25
N GLY A 23 -11.06 5.00 -0.11
CA GLY A 23 -12.18 4.05 -0.10
C GLY A 23 -12.02 2.88 -1.07
N CYS A 24 -11.20 3.01 -2.12
CA CYS A 24 -10.90 1.91 -3.04
C CYS A 24 -9.87 0.90 -2.49
N LEU A 25 -9.13 1.23 -1.43
CA LEU A 25 -7.98 0.44 -0.95
C LEU A 25 -8.38 -0.65 0.05
N ALA A 26 -9.48 -1.34 -0.22
CA ALA A 26 -9.92 -2.46 0.62
C ALA A 26 -8.93 -3.64 0.53
N PRO A 27 -8.60 -4.31 1.66
CA PRO A 27 -7.73 -5.47 1.65
C PRO A 27 -8.33 -6.61 0.79
N GLY A 28 -7.48 -7.27 0.00
CA GLY A 28 -7.87 -8.38 -0.87
C GLY A 28 -7.39 -8.26 -2.31
N PRO A 29 -7.74 -9.22 -3.18
CA PRO A 29 -7.27 -9.28 -4.57
C PRO A 29 -7.78 -8.12 -5.45
N GLY A 30 -8.88 -7.48 -5.05
CA GLY A 30 -9.45 -6.31 -5.74
C GLY A 30 -8.77 -4.98 -5.39
N CYS A 31 -7.81 -4.95 -4.46
CA CYS A 31 -7.13 -3.73 -4.06
C CYS A 31 -6.33 -3.13 -5.24
N PRO A 32 -6.60 -1.88 -5.65
CA PRO A 32 -5.84 -1.26 -6.73
C PRO A 32 -4.39 -1.02 -6.30
N ARG A 33 -3.46 -1.37 -7.19
CA ARG A 33 -2.00 -1.19 -7.06
C ARG A 33 -1.44 -0.11 -7.98
N THR A 34 -2.26 0.42 -8.88
CA THR A 34 -1.91 1.54 -9.76
C THR A 34 -3.00 2.61 -9.79
N PRO A 35 -2.68 3.88 -10.13
CA PRO A 35 -3.70 4.91 -10.33
C PRO A 35 -4.70 4.56 -11.41
N ALA A 36 -4.26 3.86 -12.47
CA ALA A 36 -5.14 3.37 -13.52
C ALA A 36 -6.25 2.47 -12.96
N GLN A 37 -5.89 1.57 -12.05
CA GLN A 37 -6.85 0.71 -11.36
C GLN A 37 -7.76 1.51 -10.41
N VAL A 38 -7.27 2.58 -9.77
CA VAL A 38 -8.14 3.47 -8.98
C VAL A 38 -9.21 4.12 -9.87
N TYR A 39 -8.84 4.64 -11.04
CA TYR A 39 -9.82 5.18 -11.98
C TYR A 39 -10.85 4.13 -12.40
N ALA A 40 -10.40 2.91 -12.75
CA ALA A 40 -11.29 1.81 -13.09
C ALA A 40 -12.23 1.42 -11.94
N CYS A 41 -11.71 1.38 -10.70
CA CYS A 41 -12.48 1.10 -9.49
C CYS A 41 -13.56 2.18 -9.23
N LEU A 42 -13.28 3.43 -9.60
CA LEU A 42 -14.21 4.56 -9.54
C LEU A 42 -15.09 4.71 -10.80
N GLY A 43 -14.99 3.79 -11.76
CA GLY A 43 -15.80 3.81 -12.99
C GLY A 43 -15.46 4.94 -13.96
N CYS A 44 -14.20 5.40 -13.99
CA CYS A 44 -13.76 6.46 -14.89
C CYS A 44 -12.43 6.14 -15.59
N SER A 45 -12.11 6.90 -16.64
CA SER A 45 -10.82 6.85 -17.34
C SER A 45 -9.95 8.07 -17.00
N PRO A 46 -8.62 7.97 -17.07
CA PRO A 46 -7.74 9.12 -16.90
C PRO A 46 -7.92 10.13 -18.04
N LYS A 47 -8.04 11.42 -17.70
CA LYS A 47 -8.09 12.53 -18.68
C LYS A 47 -6.72 13.16 -18.92
N CYS A 48 -6.32 14.09 -18.06
CA CYS A 48 -5.05 14.82 -18.22
C CYS A 48 -3.86 14.22 -17.44
N GLY A 49 -4.10 13.21 -16.59
CA GLY A 49 -3.05 12.49 -15.86
C GLY A 49 -2.31 13.26 -14.74
N ARG A 50 -2.48 14.58 -14.60
CA ARG A 50 -1.73 15.43 -13.64
C ARG A 50 -1.83 14.97 -12.19
N CYS A 51 -2.99 14.45 -11.80
CA CYS A 51 -3.26 13.93 -10.46
C CYS A 51 -2.67 12.54 -10.18
N ALA A 52 -2.08 11.85 -11.17
CA ALA A 52 -1.60 10.49 -11.01
C ALA A 52 -0.52 10.36 -9.93
N ARG A 53 0.42 11.33 -9.82
CA ARG A 53 1.43 11.31 -8.75
C ARG A 53 0.81 11.46 -7.37
N THR A 54 -0.14 12.38 -7.22
CA THR A 54 -0.86 12.58 -5.95
C THR A 54 -1.66 11.35 -5.56
N ILE A 55 -2.35 10.72 -6.51
CA ILE A 55 -3.07 9.46 -6.28
C ILE A 55 -2.09 8.36 -5.82
N ARG A 56 -0.92 8.21 -6.46
CA ARG A 56 0.10 7.23 -6.02
C ARG A 56 0.56 7.49 -4.59
N ALA A 57 0.82 8.75 -4.23
CA ALA A 57 1.25 9.10 -2.88
C ALA A 57 0.19 8.74 -1.84
N ILE A 58 -1.09 9.04 -2.12
CA ILE A 58 -2.21 8.67 -1.24
C ILE A 58 -2.31 7.14 -1.08
N MET A 59 -2.16 6.40 -2.18
CA MET A 59 -2.15 4.93 -2.14
C MET A 59 -1.02 4.38 -1.28
N GLN A 60 0.20 4.88 -1.48
CA GLN A 60 1.37 4.46 -0.71
C GLN A 60 1.21 4.77 0.78
N ASN A 61 0.72 5.95 1.11
CA ASN A 61 0.46 6.34 2.50
C ASN A 61 -0.56 5.40 3.15
N ALA A 62 -1.73 5.21 2.51
CA ALA A 62 -2.79 4.38 3.05
C ALA A 62 -2.39 2.89 3.17
N LEU A 63 -1.65 2.36 2.20
CA LEU A 63 -1.15 0.99 2.25
C LEU A 63 -0.01 0.81 3.26
N GLY A 64 0.84 1.83 3.43
CA GLY A 64 1.89 1.84 4.45
C GLY A 64 1.33 1.93 5.88
N GLU A 65 0.31 2.79 6.09
CA GLU A 65 -0.45 2.87 7.33
C GLU A 65 -1.09 1.51 7.68
N ALA A 66 -1.71 0.83 6.69
CA ALA A 66 -2.29 -0.49 6.87
C ALA A 66 -1.24 -1.57 7.18
N ALA A 67 -0.08 -1.55 6.52
CA ALA A 67 1.00 -2.49 6.80
C ALA A 67 1.57 -2.31 8.22
N ALA A 68 1.67 -1.05 8.69
CA ALA A 68 2.09 -0.74 10.05
C ALA A 68 1.06 -1.18 11.11
N ALA A 69 -0.24 -1.13 10.79
CA ALA A 69 -1.30 -1.58 11.68
C ALA A 69 -1.39 -3.12 11.79
N GLU A 70 -1.13 -3.84 10.69
CA GLU A 70 -1.42 -5.28 10.61
C GLU A 70 -0.22 -6.18 10.96
N SER A 71 1.04 -5.73 10.86
CA SER A 71 2.20 -6.59 11.15
C SER A 71 3.52 -5.83 11.26
N SER A 72 3.96 -5.56 12.49
CA SER A 72 5.40 -5.56 12.79
C SER A 72 5.75 -6.86 13.54
N HIS A 73 5.56 -8.01 12.91
CA HIS A 73 6.44 -9.12 13.29
C HIS A 73 7.80 -8.81 12.67
N ALA A 74 8.66 -8.15 13.44
CA ALA A 74 10.05 -7.98 13.08
C ALA A 74 10.68 -9.38 13.05
N CYS A 75 10.66 -10.03 11.89
CA CYS A 75 11.39 -11.26 11.67
C CYS A 75 12.88 -10.94 11.89
N THR A 76 13.43 -11.47 12.96
CA THR A 76 14.87 -11.47 13.25
C THR A 76 15.40 -12.88 13.08
N THR A 77 16.73 -13.02 12.99
CA THR A 77 17.39 -14.34 12.97
C THR A 77 17.10 -15.18 14.22
N ALA A 78 16.59 -14.56 15.29
CA ALA A 78 16.19 -15.22 16.53
C ALA A 78 14.69 -15.62 16.58
N CYS A 79 13.91 -15.41 15.52
CA CYS A 79 12.49 -15.75 15.56
C CYS A 79 12.27 -17.27 15.60
N ALA A 80 11.40 -17.75 16.48
CA ALA A 80 11.10 -19.18 16.66
C ALA A 80 10.14 -19.75 15.60
N SER A 81 9.85 -18.98 14.55
CA SER A 81 8.93 -19.38 13.49
C SER A 81 9.67 -20.13 12.39
N ALA A 82 9.09 -21.24 11.91
CA ALA A 82 9.58 -21.97 10.77
C ALA A 82 9.28 -21.19 9.46
N CYS A 83 10.06 -20.14 9.19
CA CYS A 83 9.95 -19.30 7.99
C CYS A 83 11.23 -19.37 7.14
N SER A 84 11.12 -19.07 5.85
CA SER A 84 12.20 -19.16 4.85
C SER A 84 13.43 -18.29 5.18
N LEU A 85 13.26 -17.26 6.02
CA LEU A 85 14.32 -16.34 6.44
C LEU A 85 15.31 -16.99 7.43
N VAL A 86 14.86 -17.96 8.25
CA VAL A 86 15.73 -18.73 9.17
C VAL A 86 16.61 -19.73 8.40
N LYS A 87 16.20 -20.16 7.20
CA LYS A 87 16.90 -21.21 6.43
C LYS A 87 18.18 -20.74 5.71
N PHE A 88 18.52 -19.45 5.72
CA PHE A 88 19.56 -18.90 4.84
C PHE A 88 20.98 -18.80 5.45
N GLN A 89 21.22 -18.99 6.75
CA GLN A 89 22.57 -18.84 7.31
C GLN A 89 23.00 -19.96 8.27
N THR A 90 23.58 -21.02 7.69
CA THR A 90 24.56 -21.92 8.35
C THR A 90 25.64 -22.31 7.34
N ALA A 91 26.29 -21.32 6.72
CA ALA A 91 27.46 -21.54 5.86
C ALA A 91 28.44 -20.39 6.01
N ASP A 92 28.91 -20.15 7.23
CA ASP A 92 30.26 -19.64 7.49
C ASP A 92 30.59 -19.77 8.99
N GLU A 93 31.16 -20.91 9.39
CA GLU A 93 32.08 -20.96 10.54
C GLU A 93 33.11 -22.06 10.31
N GLY A 94 34.37 -21.64 10.11
CA GLY A 94 35.54 -22.44 10.49
C GLY A 94 36.39 -23.01 9.35
N VAL A 95 37.26 -22.19 8.76
CA VAL A 95 38.62 -22.66 8.43
C VAL A 95 39.60 -21.95 9.37
N ALA A 96 39.87 -22.63 10.48
CA ALA A 96 41.00 -22.35 11.35
C ALA A 96 42.09 -23.38 11.06
N ALA A 97 43.33 -22.87 10.99
CA ALA A 97 44.63 -23.54 10.84
C ALA A 97 44.98 -24.09 9.44
#